data_AF-A0A0J6FCZ3-F1
#
_entry.id   AF-A0A0J6FCZ3-F1
#
_cell.length_a   1.000
_cell.length_b   1.000
_cell.length_c   1.000
_cell.angle_alpha   90.00
_cell.angle_beta   90.00
_cell.angle_gamma   90.00
#
_symmetry.space_group_name_H-M   'P 1'
#
loop_
_entity.id
_entity.type
_entity.pdbx_description
1 polymer ?
#
loop_
_entity_poly.entity_id
_entity_poly.type
_entity_poly.pdbx_seq_one_letter_code
_entity_poly.pdbx_strand_id
1 'polypeptide(L)'
;MIFIALAIILLSLLLAGCSSSSPQIPTIFLISLFYEQYPPIESTAQSAPSVTADIANIVRGAQLEVRVGYFGICVQRGGGSFICNANATALAGILPAEDDPLNLVWVASTFKDAVVFPYLIIVAVIFAFVCFLILGTFPGWHEETSPDGSEQEVRPFPSRPVSQVALSLIFVASVFILVSVLWQHTASVAASTVAQDLGNGSVKSGVGTSAMILGWFGFGLLVVVTIGLLAMILSISLLTRLTDD
;
A
#
# COMPACT_ATOMS: atom_id res chain seq x y z
N MET A 1 17.82 8.79 -7.38
CA MET A 1 16.96 8.37 -8.51
C MET A 1 16.47 6.93 -8.37
N ILE A 2 17.35 5.93 -8.23
CA ILE A 2 16.97 4.51 -8.10
C ILE A 2 15.95 4.28 -6.97
N PHE A 3 16.20 4.82 -5.77
CA PHE A 3 15.28 4.69 -4.64
C PHE A 3 13.90 5.32 -4.90
N ILE A 4 13.84 6.43 -5.64
CA ILE A 4 12.56 7.07 -6.01
C ILE A 4 11.81 6.17 -6.99
N ALA A 5 12.50 5.65 -8.01
CA ALA A 5 11.90 4.74 -8.99
C ALA A 5 11.37 3.47 -8.33
N LEU A 6 12.14 2.86 -7.42
CA LEU A 6 11.70 1.70 -6.64
C LEU A 6 10.49 2.04 -5.77
N ALA A 7 10.50 3.17 -5.06
CA ALA A 7 9.36 3.61 -4.26
C ALA A 7 8.09 3.77 -5.11
N ILE A 8 8.20 4.40 -6.29
CA ILE A 8 7.08 4.55 -7.23
C ILE A 8 6.52 3.20 -7.66
N ILE A 9 7.39 2.24 -8.03
CA ILE A 9 6.98 0.90 -8.45
C ILE A 9 6.25 0.18 -7.31
N LEU A 10 6.82 0.18 -6.10
CA LEU A 10 6.24 -0.52 -4.94
C LEU A 10 4.87 0.06 -4.55
N LEU A 11 4.74 1.39 -4.53
CA LEU A 11 3.47 2.06 -4.22
C LEU A 11 2.43 1.84 -5.33
N SER A 12 2.85 1.75 -6.59
CA SER A 12 1.96 1.43 -7.71
C SER A 12 1.47 -0.02 -7.63
N LEU A 13 2.33 -0.96 -7.26
CA LEU A 13 1.96 -2.36 -7.03
C LEU A 13 0.99 -2.51 -5.84
N LEU A 14 1.19 -1.73 -4.78
CA LEU A 14 0.27 -1.67 -3.64
C LEU A 14 -1.14 -1.24 -4.07
N LEU A 15 -1.23 -0.17 -4.88
CA LEU A 15 -2.50 0.32 -5.41
C LEU A 15 -3.16 -0.69 -6.38
N ALA A 16 -2.37 -1.35 -7.22
CA ALA A 16 -2.84 -2.34 -8.19
C ALA A 16 -3.18 -3.71 -7.59
N GLY A 17 -2.93 -3.90 -6.29
CA GLY A 17 -3.19 -5.16 -5.57
C GLY A 17 -4.63 -5.65 -5.73
N CYS A 18 -4.82 -6.96 -5.55
CA CYS A 18 -6.11 -7.64 -5.72
C CYS A 18 -6.71 -7.45 -7.14
N SER A 19 -5.95 -7.85 -8.16
CA SER A 19 -6.33 -7.82 -9.57
C SER A 19 -6.03 -9.17 -10.24
N SER A 20 -6.81 -9.52 -11.27
CA SER A 20 -6.60 -10.74 -12.08
C SER A 20 -5.46 -10.61 -13.11
N SER A 21 -4.69 -9.52 -13.05
CA SER A 21 -3.61 -9.23 -14.00
C SER A 21 -2.43 -10.21 -13.91
N SER A 22 -2.27 -10.91 -12.78
CA SER A 22 -1.27 -11.97 -12.60
C SER A 22 -1.65 -12.89 -11.44
N PRO A 23 -1.28 -14.20 -11.46
CA PRO A 23 -1.56 -15.14 -10.39
C PRO A 23 -1.05 -14.72 -9.00
N GLN A 24 -0.01 -13.87 -8.94
CA GLN A 24 0.58 -13.42 -7.67
C GLN A 24 -0.04 -12.14 -7.12
N ILE A 25 -0.73 -11.33 -7.94
CA ILE A 25 -1.29 -10.04 -7.51
C ILE A 25 -2.44 -10.18 -6.48
N PRO A 26 -3.27 -11.24 -6.49
CA PRO A 26 -4.25 -11.48 -5.43
C PRO A 26 -3.63 -11.72 -4.03
N THR A 27 -2.31 -11.89 -3.91
CA THR A 27 -1.62 -11.96 -2.61
C THR A 27 -1.35 -10.57 -2.00
N ILE A 28 -1.47 -9.51 -2.80
CA ILE A 28 -1.40 -8.13 -2.34
C ILE A 28 -2.83 -7.67 -2.05
N PHE A 29 -3.22 -7.79 -0.79
CA PHE A 29 -4.53 -7.36 -0.29
C PHE A 29 -4.36 -6.59 1.02
N LEU A 30 -5.38 -5.84 1.42
CA LEU A 30 -5.45 -5.11 2.68
C LEU A 30 -6.00 -6.01 3.78
N ILE A 31 -7.15 -6.62 3.51
CA ILE A 31 -7.86 -7.56 4.37
C ILE A 31 -8.29 -8.78 3.56
N SER A 32 -8.24 -9.95 4.19
CA SER A 32 -8.84 -11.20 3.71
C SER A 32 -9.88 -11.67 4.72
N LEU A 33 -11.10 -11.89 4.28
CA LEU A 33 -12.18 -12.49 5.07
C LEU A 33 -12.45 -13.87 4.50
N PHE A 34 -12.51 -14.91 5.33
CA PHE A 34 -12.79 -16.24 4.83
C PHE A 34 -13.58 -17.07 5.84
N TYR A 35 -14.41 -17.96 5.31
CA TYR A 35 -15.11 -18.92 6.13
C TYR A 35 -14.17 -20.05 6.56
N GLU A 36 -14.05 -20.24 7.86
CA GLU A 36 -13.37 -21.38 8.46
C GLU A 36 -14.07 -21.66 9.78
N GLN A 37 -14.47 -22.92 10.02
CA GLN A 37 -15.02 -23.32 11.30
C GLN A 37 -13.89 -23.51 12.31
N TYR A 38 -14.01 -22.86 13.47
CA TYR A 38 -13.09 -23.04 14.59
C TYR A 38 -13.84 -22.98 15.92
N PRO A 39 -13.28 -23.54 17.02
CA PRO A 39 -13.91 -23.43 18.33
C PRO A 39 -14.11 -21.96 18.72
N PRO A 40 -15.35 -21.51 19.00
CA PRO A 40 -15.60 -20.13 19.40
C PRO A 40 -14.79 -19.76 20.64
N ILE A 41 -14.33 -18.51 20.68
CA ILE A 41 -13.65 -17.96 21.86
C ILE A 41 -14.73 -17.44 22.80
N GLU A 42 -14.84 -18.05 23.99
CA GLU A 42 -15.79 -17.66 25.03
C GLU A 42 -15.23 -16.50 25.88
N SER A 43 -16.05 -15.50 26.17
CA SER A 43 -15.68 -14.35 27.01
C SER A 43 -16.83 -13.89 27.89
N THR A 44 -16.53 -13.45 29.11
CA THR A 44 -17.53 -12.86 30.03
C THR A 44 -18.12 -11.54 29.52
N ALA A 45 -17.52 -10.93 28.49
CA ALA A 45 -18.05 -9.75 27.80
C ALA A 45 -19.13 -10.09 26.74
N GLN A 46 -19.31 -11.37 26.39
CA GLN A 46 -20.33 -11.80 25.44
C GLN A 46 -21.68 -11.93 26.16
N SER A 47 -22.64 -11.10 25.78
CA SER A 47 -24.00 -11.12 26.37
C SER A 47 -24.81 -12.35 25.96
N ALA A 48 -24.55 -12.92 24.77
CA ALA A 48 -25.26 -14.07 24.22
C ALA A 48 -24.29 -15.00 23.43
N PRO A 49 -23.51 -15.84 24.12
CA PRO A 49 -22.52 -16.72 23.47
C PRO A 49 -23.16 -17.77 22.54
N SER A 50 -24.43 -18.13 22.76
CA SER A 50 -25.17 -19.09 21.93
C SER A 50 -25.36 -18.65 20.48
N VAL A 51 -25.27 -17.35 20.18
CA VAL A 51 -25.39 -16.81 18.82
C VAL A 51 -24.30 -17.36 17.89
N THR A 52 -23.12 -17.70 18.43
CA THR A 52 -22.03 -18.29 17.64
C THR A 52 -22.42 -19.64 17.02
N ALA A 53 -23.22 -20.44 17.73
CA ALA A 53 -23.73 -21.72 17.22
C ALA A 53 -24.76 -21.51 16.10
N ASP A 54 -25.61 -20.48 16.21
CA ASP A 54 -26.57 -20.13 15.16
C ASP A 54 -25.86 -19.66 13.89
N ILE A 55 -24.82 -18.84 14.03
CA ILE A 55 -23.97 -18.41 12.91
C ILE A 55 -23.29 -19.62 12.25
N ALA A 56 -22.74 -20.55 13.05
CA ALA A 56 -22.13 -21.77 12.51
C ALA A 56 -23.13 -22.63 11.72
N ASN A 57 -24.38 -22.71 12.19
CA ASN A 57 -25.49 -23.38 11.51
C ASN A 57 -25.95 -22.68 10.23
N ILE A 58 -25.73 -21.36 10.09
CA ILE A 58 -25.99 -20.61 8.86
C ILE A 58 -24.87 -20.84 7.86
N VAL A 59 -23.61 -20.80 8.31
CA VAL A 59 -22.44 -20.96 7.43
C VAL A 59 -22.33 -22.38 6.87
N ARG A 60 -22.75 -23.42 7.61
CA ARG A 60 -23.01 -24.81 7.10
C ARG A 60 -21.88 -25.46 6.27
N GLY A 61 -20.67 -24.93 6.33
CA GLY A 61 -19.51 -25.39 5.57
C GLY A 61 -19.21 -24.60 4.29
N ALA A 62 -19.76 -23.40 4.11
CA ALA A 62 -19.37 -22.49 3.02
C ALA A 62 -17.85 -22.29 3.00
N GLN A 63 -17.25 -22.32 1.81
CA GLN A 63 -15.82 -22.17 1.60
C GLN A 63 -15.56 -21.03 0.62
N LEU A 64 -15.57 -19.81 1.14
CA LEU A 64 -15.32 -18.59 0.39
C LEU A 64 -14.22 -17.78 1.09
N GLU A 65 -13.25 -17.34 0.32
CA GLU A 65 -12.28 -16.33 0.71
C GLU A 65 -12.49 -15.07 -0.13
N VAL A 66 -12.64 -13.94 0.54
CA VAL A 66 -12.81 -12.61 -0.03
C VAL A 66 -11.63 -11.74 0.37
N ARG A 67 -10.89 -11.21 -0.61
CA ARG A 67 -9.77 -10.29 -0.40
C ARG A 67 -10.12 -8.93 -0.94
N VAL A 68 -9.62 -7.89 -0.28
CA VAL A 68 -9.87 -6.50 -0.68
C VAL A 68 -8.55 -5.81 -0.94
N GLY A 69 -8.39 -5.22 -2.12
CA GLY A 69 -7.32 -4.27 -2.45
C GLY A 69 -7.83 -2.83 -2.45
N TYR A 70 -6.99 -1.89 -2.89
CA TYR A 70 -7.39 -0.48 -3.00
C TYR A 70 -8.47 -0.23 -4.06
N PHE A 71 -8.41 -0.95 -5.19
CA PHE A 71 -9.31 -0.73 -6.32
C PHE A 71 -10.21 -1.93 -6.67
N GLY A 72 -10.01 -3.08 -6.03
CA GLY A 72 -10.65 -4.33 -6.41
C GLY A 72 -10.96 -5.24 -5.23
N ILE A 73 -11.90 -6.15 -5.45
CA ILE A 73 -12.25 -7.24 -4.55
C ILE A 73 -12.01 -8.54 -5.29
N CYS A 74 -11.42 -9.52 -4.62
CA CYS A 74 -11.12 -10.83 -5.17
C CYS A 74 -11.83 -11.91 -4.37
N VAL A 75 -12.43 -12.88 -5.05
CA VAL A 75 -13.07 -14.02 -4.39
C VAL A 75 -12.46 -15.34 -4.87
N GLN A 76 -12.37 -16.30 -3.97
CA GLN A 76 -11.93 -17.66 -4.25
C GLN A 76 -12.87 -18.64 -3.53
N ARG A 77 -13.31 -19.69 -4.25
CA ARG A 77 -14.12 -20.76 -3.68
C ARG A 77 -13.30 -22.02 -3.54
N GLY A 78 -13.36 -22.67 -2.38
CA GLY A 78 -12.81 -24.01 -2.15
C GLY A 78 -11.35 -24.20 -2.63
N GLY A 79 -10.50 -23.17 -2.55
CA GLY A 79 -9.09 -23.25 -2.97
C GLY A 79 -8.81 -23.09 -4.48
N GLY A 80 -9.79 -22.64 -5.29
CA GLY A 80 -9.63 -22.41 -6.73
C GLY A 80 -8.81 -21.16 -7.12
N SER A 81 -8.97 -20.62 -8.33
CA SER A 81 -8.33 -19.34 -8.71
C SER A 81 -9.11 -18.14 -8.18
N PHE A 82 -8.42 -17.04 -7.84
CA PHE A 82 -9.07 -15.78 -7.50
C PHE A 82 -9.72 -15.13 -8.72
N ILE A 83 -10.98 -14.71 -8.57
CA ILE A 83 -11.70 -13.88 -9.55
C ILE A 83 -11.83 -12.49 -8.95
N CYS A 84 -11.30 -11.48 -9.66
CA CYS A 84 -11.21 -10.12 -9.14
C CYS A 84 -12.11 -9.18 -9.94
N ASN A 85 -12.86 -8.32 -9.25
CA ASN A 85 -13.65 -7.27 -9.88
C ASN A 85 -13.72 -6.04 -8.96
N ALA A 86 -13.80 -4.85 -9.54
CA ALA A 86 -14.05 -3.62 -8.81
C ALA A 86 -15.51 -3.52 -8.34
N ASN A 87 -16.44 -4.14 -9.08
CA ASN A 87 -17.86 -4.13 -8.78
C ASN A 87 -18.24 -5.36 -7.93
N ALA A 88 -18.57 -5.12 -6.66
CA ALA A 88 -19.00 -6.15 -5.71
C ALA A 88 -20.31 -6.83 -6.14
N THR A 89 -21.25 -6.11 -6.77
CA THR A 89 -22.52 -6.68 -7.24
C THR A 89 -22.30 -7.70 -8.36
N ALA A 90 -21.34 -7.44 -9.27
CA ALA A 90 -20.98 -8.40 -10.30
C ALA A 90 -20.37 -9.68 -9.69
N LEU A 91 -19.60 -9.53 -8.61
CA LEU A 91 -18.97 -10.64 -7.89
C LEU A 91 -19.99 -11.45 -7.07
N ALA A 92 -20.93 -10.77 -6.42
CA ALA A 92 -22.05 -11.41 -5.73
C ALA A 92 -23.00 -12.13 -6.71
N GLY A 93 -23.20 -11.57 -7.91
CA GLY A 93 -24.08 -12.15 -8.93
C GLY A 93 -23.59 -13.49 -9.51
N ILE A 94 -22.30 -13.79 -9.39
CA ILE A 94 -21.76 -15.11 -9.78
C ILE A 94 -21.76 -16.11 -8.62
N LEU A 95 -21.93 -15.65 -7.37
CA LEU A 95 -21.94 -16.45 -6.15
C LEU A 95 -23.36 -16.91 -5.80
N PRO A 96 -23.63 -18.22 -5.64
CA PRO A 96 -24.87 -18.68 -5.06
C PRO A 96 -24.94 -18.27 -3.58
N ALA A 97 -26.15 -18.10 -3.05
CA ALA A 97 -26.37 -17.65 -1.67
C ALA A 97 -25.78 -18.61 -0.61
N GLU A 98 -25.59 -19.88 -0.96
CA GLU A 98 -24.97 -20.89 -0.10
C GLU A 98 -23.45 -20.72 0.04
N ASP A 99 -22.79 -20.08 -0.93
CA ASP A 99 -21.34 -19.82 -0.90
C ASP A 99 -21.00 -18.56 -0.08
N ASP A 100 -21.92 -17.60 0.03
CA ASP A 100 -21.74 -16.35 0.79
C ASP A 100 -22.89 -16.07 1.79
N PRO A 101 -23.15 -16.96 2.75
CA PRO A 101 -24.34 -16.88 3.63
C PRO A 101 -24.35 -15.68 4.59
N LEU A 102 -23.18 -15.11 4.89
CA LEU A 102 -23.03 -13.90 5.73
C LEU A 102 -22.74 -12.63 4.91
N ASN A 103 -22.80 -12.70 3.57
CA ASN A 103 -22.53 -11.59 2.68
C ASN A 103 -21.13 -10.95 2.89
N LEU A 104 -20.09 -11.77 3.02
CA LEU A 104 -18.70 -11.30 3.12
C LEU A 104 -18.29 -10.43 1.94
N VAL A 105 -18.82 -10.66 0.73
CA VAL A 105 -18.57 -9.76 -0.42
C VAL A 105 -19.12 -8.37 -0.18
N TRP A 106 -20.29 -8.26 0.47
CA TRP A 106 -20.88 -6.97 0.82
C TRP A 106 -20.10 -6.27 1.93
N VAL A 107 -19.68 -7.00 2.97
CA VAL A 107 -18.82 -6.46 4.04
C VAL A 107 -17.48 -5.97 3.46
N ALA A 108 -16.87 -6.76 2.59
CA ALA A 108 -15.65 -6.41 1.87
C ALA A 108 -15.82 -5.14 1.01
N SER A 109 -16.95 -5.01 0.32
CA SER A 109 -17.27 -3.81 -0.46
C SER A 109 -17.41 -2.56 0.40
N THR A 110 -18.06 -2.70 1.56
CA THR A 110 -18.24 -1.60 2.52
C THR A 110 -16.88 -1.14 3.06
N PHE A 111 -15.99 -2.07 3.40
CA PHE A 111 -14.62 -1.73 3.81
C PHE A 111 -13.88 -0.95 2.70
N LYS A 112 -13.91 -1.44 1.46
CA LYS A 112 -13.27 -0.77 0.32
C LYS A 112 -13.80 0.64 0.10
N ASP A 113 -15.13 0.82 0.10
CA ASP A 113 -15.75 2.07 -0.32
C ASP A 113 -15.83 3.11 0.80
N ALA A 114 -15.98 2.68 2.06
CA ALA A 114 -16.15 3.60 3.19
C ALA A 114 -14.87 3.84 4.00
N VAL A 115 -13.91 2.91 3.99
CA VAL A 115 -12.73 2.97 4.88
C VAL A 115 -11.44 3.22 4.09
N VAL A 116 -11.29 2.61 2.92
CA VAL A 116 -10.04 2.69 2.16
C VAL A 116 -9.92 4.02 1.42
N PHE A 117 -8.79 4.73 1.61
CA PHE A 117 -8.52 6.03 0.98
C PHE A 117 -7.24 6.00 0.11
N PRO A 118 -7.33 5.67 -1.19
CA PRO A 118 -6.15 5.57 -2.07
C PRO A 118 -5.56 6.92 -2.50
N TYR A 119 -6.33 8.00 -2.41
CA TYR A 119 -6.01 9.26 -3.08
C TYR A 119 -4.70 9.91 -2.57
N LEU A 120 -4.37 9.79 -1.29
CA LEU A 120 -3.09 10.29 -0.76
C LEU A 120 -1.90 9.58 -1.38
N ILE A 121 -1.99 8.26 -1.60
CA ILE A 121 -0.92 7.48 -2.24
C ILE A 121 -0.77 7.91 -3.70
N ILE A 122 -1.89 8.09 -4.42
CA ILE A 122 -1.87 8.55 -5.82
C ILE A 122 -1.15 9.91 -5.93
N VAL A 123 -1.53 10.88 -5.09
CA VAL A 123 -0.90 12.21 -5.10
C VAL A 123 0.58 12.12 -4.72
N ALA A 124 0.95 11.31 -3.73
CA ALA A 124 2.34 11.11 -3.36
C ALA A 124 3.17 10.48 -4.49
N VAL A 125 2.62 9.51 -5.22
CA VAL A 125 3.26 8.92 -6.41
C VAL A 125 3.48 9.96 -7.50
N ILE A 126 2.50 10.84 -7.75
CA ILE A 126 2.64 11.95 -8.71
C ILE A 126 3.78 12.88 -8.28
N PHE A 127 3.83 13.29 -7.01
CA PHE A 127 4.91 14.15 -6.51
C PHE A 127 6.28 13.48 -6.58
N ALA A 128 6.37 12.20 -6.24
CA ALA A 128 7.60 11.42 -6.39
C ALA A 128 8.04 11.31 -7.85
N PHE A 129 7.08 11.14 -8.77
CA PHE A 129 7.35 11.09 -10.21
C PHE A 129 7.83 12.43 -10.77
N VAL A 130 7.20 13.54 -10.38
CA VAL A 130 7.67 14.89 -10.75
C VAL A 130 9.07 15.15 -10.20
N CYS A 131 9.34 14.78 -8.95
CA CYS A 131 10.67 14.85 -8.36
C CYS A 131 11.70 13.99 -9.14
N PHE A 132 11.30 12.79 -9.56
CA PHE A 132 12.14 11.92 -10.40
C PHE A 132 12.48 12.58 -11.73
N LEU A 133 11.52 13.19 -12.42
CA LEU A 133 11.77 13.90 -13.68
C LEU A 133 12.71 15.08 -13.48
N ILE A 134 12.46 15.91 -12.47
CA ILE A 134 13.31 17.06 -12.15
C ILE A 134 14.75 16.62 -11.93
N LEU A 135 14.96 15.58 -11.11
CA LEU A 135 16.31 15.07 -10.83
C LEU A 135 16.94 14.35 -12.03
N GLY A 136 16.13 13.80 -12.93
CA GLY A 136 16.59 13.14 -14.16
C GLY A 136 17.00 14.09 -15.28
N THR A 137 16.64 15.37 -15.21
CA THR A 137 17.10 16.38 -16.19
C THR A 137 18.53 16.86 -15.96
N PHE A 138 19.15 16.51 -14.83
CA PHE A 138 20.52 16.91 -14.55
C PHE A 138 21.52 16.08 -15.36
N PRO A 139 22.43 16.72 -16.10
CA PRO A 139 23.48 16.01 -16.80
C PRO A 139 24.34 15.24 -15.78
N GLY A 140 24.72 14.03 -16.17
CA GLY A 140 25.61 13.19 -15.38
C GLY A 140 27.02 13.78 -15.31
N TRP A 141 27.93 12.97 -14.79
CA TRP A 141 29.34 13.32 -14.70
C TRP A 141 29.86 13.54 -16.12
N HIS A 142 30.49 14.69 -16.33
CA HIS A 142 31.11 15.03 -17.61
C HIS A 142 32.53 15.52 -17.36
N GLU A 143 33.46 14.97 -18.14
CA GLU A 143 34.87 15.36 -18.13
C GLU A 143 35.01 16.66 -18.92
N GLU A 144 35.63 17.67 -18.29
CA GLU A 144 36.06 18.88 -18.96
C GLU A 144 37.59 18.91 -19.01
N THR A 145 38.15 19.18 -20.19
CA THR A 145 39.60 19.35 -20.33
C THR A 145 39.98 20.75 -19.87
N SER A 146 40.73 20.83 -18.76
CA SER A 146 41.23 22.09 -18.22
C SER A 146 42.24 22.73 -19.20
N PRO A 147 42.48 24.05 -19.16
CA PRO A 147 43.44 24.73 -20.03
C PRO A 147 44.88 24.18 -19.96
N ASP A 148 45.24 23.53 -18.84
CA ASP A 148 46.52 22.84 -18.62
C ASP A 148 46.59 21.43 -19.24
N GLY A 149 45.55 21.00 -19.97
CA GLY A 149 45.48 19.67 -20.61
C GLY A 149 45.18 18.52 -19.64
N SER A 150 44.85 18.81 -18.38
CA SER A 150 44.39 17.81 -17.41
C SER A 150 42.88 17.56 -17.55
N GLU A 151 42.48 16.29 -17.53
CA GLU A 151 41.07 15.88 -17.49
C GLU A 151 40.54 16.13 -16.07
N GLN A 152 39.54 17.01 -15.93
CA GLN A 152 38.83 17.25 -14.69
C GLN A 152 37.41 16.71 -14.80
N GLU A 153 37.02 15.83 -13.87
CA GLU A 153 35.63 15.45 -13.70
C GLU A 153 34.86 16.59 -13.04
N VAL A 154 34.02 17.29 -13.80
CA VAL A 154 33.17 18.35 -13.27
C VAL A 154 31.83 17.72 -12.86
N ARG A 155 31.48 17.85 -11.57
CA ARG A 155 30.17 17.46 -11.06
C ARG A 155 29.23 18.67 -11.09
N PRO A 156 28.27 18.74 -12.04
CA PRO A 156 27.32 19.84 -12.07
C PRO A 156 26.41 19.76 -10.85
N PHE A 157 26.44 20.78 -9.99
CA PHE A 157 25.52 20.86 -8.86
C PHE A 157 24.15 21.33 -9.34
N PRO A 158 23.05 20.70 -8.87
CA PRO A 158 21.72 21.16 -9.19
C PRO A 158 21.50 22.57 -8.67
N SER A 159 20.81 23.40 -9.46
CA SER A 159 20.51 24.77 -9.03
C SER A 159 19.71 24.76 -7.71
N ARG A 160 20.01 25.73 -6.83
CA ARG A 160 19.36 25.86 -5.51
C ARG A 160 17.82 25.81 -5.56
N PRO A 161 17.12 26.54 -6.46
CA PRO A 161 15.66 26.49 -6.49
C PRO A 161 15.13 25.10 -6.87
N VAL A 162 15.79 24.43 -7.82
CA VAL A 162 15.36 23.11 -8.27
C VAL A 162 15.54 22.06 -7.17
N SER A 163 16.66 22.12 -6.44
CA SER A 163 16.92 21.24 -5.30
C SER A 163 15.91 21.45 -4.16
N GLN A 164 15.53 22.70 -3.88
CA GLN A 164 14.52 23.01 -2.88
C GLN A 164 13.12 22.53 -3.27
N VAL A 165 12.73 22.71 -4.54
CA VAL A 165 11.45 22.19 -5.07
C VAL A 165 11.43 20.66 -4.97
N ALA A 166 12.49 19.99 -5.42
CA ALA A 166 12.61 18.52 -5.34
C ALA A 166 12.51 18.01 -3.89
N LEU A 167 13.19 18.68 -2.94
CA LEU A 167 13.11 18.36 -1.52
C LEU A 167 11.68 18.54 -0.96
N SER A 168 11.02 19.65 -1.31
CA SER A 168 9.66 19.92 -0.83
C SER A 168 8.65 18.88 -1.33
N LEU A 169 8.73 18.50 -2.61
CA LEU A 169 7.87 17.50 -3.22
C LEU A 169 8.05 16.13 -2.57
N ILE A 170 9.30 15.68 -2.39
CA ILE A 170 9.56 14.36 -1.80
C ILE A 170 9.19 14.32 -0.32
N PHE A 171 9.38 15.42 0.41
CA PHE A 171 8.98 15.55 1.80
C PHE A 171 7.47 15.42 1.94
N VAL A 172 6.69 16.19 1.17
CA VAL A 172 5.22 16.11 1.19
C VAL A 172 4.74 14.72 0.78
N ALA A 173 5.34 14.12 -0.26
CA ALA A 173 5.05 12.75 -0.66
C ALA A 173 5.30 11.75 0.48
N SER A 174 6.42 11.87 1.20
CA SER A 174 6.74 10.98 2.32
C SER A 174 5.73 11.09 3.47
N VAL A 175 5.25 12.30 3.77
CA VAL A 175 4.20 12.52 4.79
C VAL A 175 2.88 11.90 4.36
N PHE A 176 2.47 12.07 3.10
CA PHE A 176 1.24 11.47 2.59
C PHE A 176 1.29 9.94 2.61
N ILE A 177 2.43 9.33 2.26
CA ILE A 177 2.60 7.88 2.38
C ILE A 177 2.57 7.46 3.85
N LEU A 178 3.21 8.18 4.77
CA LEU A 178 3.16 7.86 6.20
C LEU A 178 1.72 7.81 6.72
N VAL A 179 0.94 8.85 6.45
CA VAL A 179 -0.48 8.92 6.84
C VAL A 179 -1.27 7.77 6.21
N SER A 180 -1.04 7.51 4.92
CA SER A 180 -1.75 6.45 4.18
C SER A 180 -1.46 5.06 4.73
N VAL A 181 -0.19 4.74 5.00
CA VAL A 181 0.22 3.41 5.49
C VAL A 181 -0.21 3.20 6.93
N LEU A 182 -0.14 4.23 7.77
CA LEU A 182 -0.68 4.19 9.14
C LEU A 182 -2.18 3.92 9.11
N TRP A 183 -2.93 4.66 8.30
CA TRP A 183 -4.36 4.47 8.12
C TRP A 183 -4.70 3.07 7.59
N GLN A 184 -4.00 2.62 6.54
CA GLN A 184 -4.15 1.28 5.97
C GLN A 184 -3.98 0.20 7.04
N HIS A 185 -2.92 0.30 7.86
CA HIS A 185 -2.61 -0.66 8.90
C HIS A 185 -3.69 -0.70 9.98
N THR A 186 -4.03 0.46 10.56
CA THR A 186 -5.03 0.53 11.64
C THR A 186 -6.42 0.13 11.17
N ALA A 187 -6.84 0.58 9.98
CA ALA A 187 -8.13 0.22 9.39
C ALA A 187 -8.24 -1.28 9.10
N SER A 188 -7.21 -1.88 8.51
CA SER A 188 -7.23 -3.31 8.17
C SER A 188 -7.24 -4.17 9.42
N VAL A 189 -6.45 -3.82 10.45
CA VAL A 189 -6.45 -4.53 11.73
C VAL A 189 -7.81 -4.41 12.40
N ALA A 190 -8.37 -3.21 12.53
CA ALA A 190 -9.67 -3.01 13.18
C ALA A 190 -10.80 -3.74 12.46
N ALA A 191 -10.85 -3.65 11.13
CA ALA A 191 -11.85 -4.37 10.34
C ALA A 191 -11.71 -5.89 10.48
N SER A 192 -10.48 -6.41 10.50
CA SER A 192 -10.22 -7.84 10.64
C SER A 192 -10.65 -8.38 12.00
N THR A 193 -10.36 -7.67 13.08
CA THR A 193 -10.73 -8.08 14.43
C THR A 193 -12.24 -8.01 14.62
N VAL A 194 -12.88 -6.93 14.16
CA VAL A 194 -14.35 -6.78 14.28
C VAL A 194 -15.07 -7.86 13.48
N ALA A 195 -14.62 -8.15 12.25
CA ALA A 195 -15.24 -9.19 11.43
C ALA A 195 -15.09 -10.59 12.05
N GLN A 196 -13.92 -10.90 12.61
CA GLN A 196 -13.65 -12.19 13.24
C GLN A 196 -14.39 -12.34 14.58
N ASP A 197 -14.50 -11.27 15.37
CA ASP A 197 -15.24 -11.29 16.64
C ASP A 197 -16.75 -11.39 16.41
N LEU A 198 -17.29 -10.73 15.37
CA LEU A 198 -18.70 -10.85 14.99
C LEU A 198 -19.03 -12.24 14.43
N GLY A 199 -18.12 -12.79 13.62
CA GLY A 199 -18.27 -14.13 13.03
C GLY A 199 -17.68 -15.26 13.88
N ASN A 200 -17.51 -15.04 15.19
CA ASN A 200 -16.78 -15.92 16.10
C ASN A 200 -17.15 -17.41 15.90
N GLY A 201 -16.14 -18.20 15.51
CA GLY A 201 -16.24 -19.63 15.24
C GLY A 201 -16.60 -20.01 13.80
N SER A 202 -16.87 -19.04 12.92
CA SER A 202 -17.26 -19.28 11.52
C SER A 202 -16.54 -18.40 10.49
N VAL A 203 -16.04 -17.22 10.88
CA VAL A 203 -15.31 -16.30 10.00
C VAL A 203 -13.93 -16.03 10.59
N LYS A 204 -12.89 -16.23 9.80
CA LYS A 204 -11.56 -15.73 10.12
C LYS A 204 -11.21 -14.55 9.22
N SER A 205 -10.35 -13.69 9.73
CA SER A 205 -9.82 -12.58 8.96
C SER A 205 -8.30 -12.57 9.01
N GLY A 206 -7.69 -12.07 7.95
CA GLY A 206 -6.26 -11.82 7.85
C GLY A 206 -5.98 -10.40 7.36
N VAL A 207 -4.83 -9.87 7.75
CA VAL A 207 -4.30 -8.60 7.24
C VAL A 207 -3.19 -8.94 6.24
N GLY A 208 -3.20 -8.29 5.07
CA GLY A 208 -2.24 -8.61 4.02
C GLY A 208 -0.85 -8.06 4.32
N THR A 209 0.04 -8.95 4.76
CA THR A 209 1.44 -8.63 5.10
C THR A 209 2.21 -8.06 3.91
N SER A 210 1.98 -8.58 2.71
CA SER A 210 2.60 -8.08 1.47
C SER A 210 2.26 -6.62 1.21
N ALA A 211 0.99 -6.22 1.39
CA ALA A 211 0.58 -4.83 1.22
C ALA A 211 1.23 -3.92 2.28
N MET A 212 1.37 -4.41 3.53
CA MET A 212 2.05 -3.67 4.59
C MET A 212 3.53 -3.46 4.26
N ILE A 213 4.22 -4.49 3.77
CA ILE A 213 5.63 -4.40 3.40
C ILE A 213 5.82 -3.41 2.25
N LEU A 214 5.00 -3.48 1.20
CA LEU A 214 5.10 -2.56 0.05
C LEU A 214 4.93 -1.10 0.47
N GLY A 215 3.95 -0.81 1.35
CA GLY A 215 3.71 0.54 1.87
C GLY A 215 4.87 1.06 2.74
N TRP A 216 5.24 0.31 3.78
CA TRP A 216 6.30 0.71 4.72
C TRP A 216 7.69 0.77 4.07
N PHE A 217 7.99 -0.16 3.16
CA PHE A 217 9.25 -0.14 2.44
C PHE A 217 9.31 1.02 1.44
N GLY A 218 8.21 1.29 0.72
CA GLY A 218 8.08 2.48 -0.12
C GLY A 218 8.27 3.78 0.68
N PHE A 219 7.65 3.89 1.86
CA PHE A 219 7.86 5.00 2.78
C PHE A 219 9.34 5.15 3.19
N GLY A 220 9.98 4.07 3.63
CA GLY A 220 11.38 4.08 4.04
C GLY A 220 12.32 4.58 2.92
N LEU A 221 12.08 4.15 1.68
CA LEU A 221 12.83 4.63 0.52
C LEU A 221 12.65 6.14 0.29
N LEU A 222 11.42 6.66 0.41
CA LEU A 222 11.17 8.10 0.30
C LEU A 222 11.85 8.89 1.42
N VAL A 223 11.88 8.38 2.65
CA VAL A 223 12.60 9.00 3.77
C VAL A 223 14.10 9.07 3.51
N VAL A 224 14.71 7.97 3.04
CA VAL A 224 16.14 7.92 2.68
C VAL A 224 16.44 8.96 1.60
N VAL A 225 15.58 9.10 0.58
CA VAL A 225 15.74 10.12 -0.46
C VAL A 225 15.64 11.52 0.13
N THR A 226 14.65 11.80 0.98
CA THR A 226 14.47 13.09 1.64
C THR A 226 15.71 13.49 2.44
N ILE A 227 16.24 12.57 3.26
CA ILE A 227 17.47 12.80 4.05
C ILE A 227 18.67 13.01 3.11
N GLY A 228 18.79 12.22 2.04
CA GLY A 228 19.87 12.36 1.07
C GLY A 228 19.87 13.70 0.34
N LEU A 229 18.69 14.19 -0.08
CA LEU A 229 18.54 15.51 -0.69
C LEU A 229 18.86 16.63 0.31
N LEU A 230 18.38 16.50 1.56
CA LEU A 230 18.66 17.48 2.61
C LEU A 230 20.17 17.58 2.90
N ALA A 231 20.84 16.44 3.05
CA ALA A 231 22.28 16.38 3.28
C ALA A 231 23.06 17.01 2.13
N MET A 232 22.71 16.69 0.88
CA MET A 232 23.33 17.30 -0.30
C MET A 232 23.16 18.82 -0.33
N ILE A 233 21.96 19.35 -0.08
CA ILE A 233 21.71 20.80 -0.06
C ILE A 233 22.53 21.48 1.03
N LEU A 234 22.61 20.90 2.22
CA LEU A 234 23.41 21.43 3.33
C LEU A 234 24.90 21.42 3.01
N SER A 235 25.43 20.33 2.44
CA SER A 235 26.84 20.23 2.03
C SER A 235 27.21 21.28 0.99
N ILE A 236 26.37 21.50 -0.03
CA ILE A 236 26.60 22.53 -1.06
C ILE A 236 26.60 23.92 -0.42
N SER A 237 25.67 24.20 0.49
CA SER A 237 25.63 25.49 1.21
C SER A 237 26.87 25.71 2.07
N LEU A 238 27.42 24.65 2.67
CA LEU A 238 28.63 24.73 3.49
C LEU A 238 29.87 24.98 2.62
N LEU A 239 30.02 24.23 1.52
CA LEU A 239 31.12 24.41 0.57
C LEU A 239 31.12 25.80 -0.06
N THR A 240 29.94 26.31 -0.46
CA THR A 240 29.84 27.67 -1.02
C THR A 240 30.35 28.70 -0.01
N ARG A 241 29.96 28.58 1.27
CA ARG A 241 30.41 29.50 2.33
C ARG A 241 31.92 29.41 2.59
N LEU A 242 32.52 28.23 2.47
CA LEU A 242 33.96 28.04 2.69
C LEU A 242 34.83 28.46 1.51
N THR A 243 34.26 28.63 0.31
CA THR A 243 34.99 28.99 -0.92
C THR A 243 34.80 30.47 -1.29
N ASP A 244 33.72 31.10 -0.81
CA ASP A 244 33.45 32.53 -0.98
C ASP A 244 34.14 33.41 0.11
N ASP A 245 34.87 32.81 1.05
CA ASP A 245 35.84 33.43 1.98
C ASP A 245 37.29 33.16 1.49
#